data_AF-G5BQR3-F1
#
_entry.id   AF-G5BQR3-F1
#
_cell.length_a   1.000
_cell.length_b   1.000
_cell.length_c   1.000
_cell.angle_alpha   90.00
_cell.angle_beta   90.00
_cell.angle_gamma   90.00
#
_symmetry.space_group_name_H-M   'P 1'
#
loop_
_entity.id
_entity.type
_entity.pdbx_description
1 polymer ?
#
loop_
_entity_poly.entity_id
_entity_poly.type
_entity_poly.pdbx_seq_one_letter_code
_entity_poly.pdbx_strand_id
1 'polypeptide(L)'
;QVEGPWHTLELAATNRSVIMEGGSYRCFMIGLRTLRNGNLDVIYFQRNEDGNCVKESVTGEKTDTPGVYTFQYKGKNTLTFVAAGSDFVIMDFENNS
;
A
#
# COMPACT_ATOMS: atom_id res chain seq x y z
N GLN A 1 -8.11 2.46 13.36
CA GLN A 1 -6.97 3.01 14.14
C GLN A 1 -5.89 3.56 13.23
N VAL A 2 -5.65 2.97 12.05
CA VAL A 2 -4.68 3.47 11.05
C VAL A 2 -5.25 4.46 10.03
N GLU A 3 -6.52 4.86 10.16
CA GLU A 3 -7.12 5.82 9.23
C GLU A 3 -6.54 7.22 9.45
N GLY A 4 -6.20 7.90 8.36
CA GLY A 4 -5.65 9.24 8.43
C GLY A 4 -4.64 9.54 7.32
N PRO A 5 -4.06 10.75 7.36
CA PRO A 5 -2.94 11.10 6.50
C PRO A 5 -1.69 10.32 6.91
N TRP A 6 -0.92 9.88 5.91
CA TRP A 6 0.33 9.19 6.11
C TRP A 6 1.38 9.68 5.12
N HIS A 7 2.66 9.38 5.37
CA HIS A 7 3.73 9.62 4.42
C HIS A 7 4.66 8.41 4.40
N THR A 8 4.97 7.89 3.20
CA THR A 8 6.02 6.87 3.06
C THR A 8 7.37 7.49 3.39
N LEU A 9 8.05 6.97 4.41
CA LEU A 9 9.41 7.36 4.77
C LEU A 9 10.46 6.42 4.16
N GLU A 10 10.20 5.11 4.25
CA GLU A 10 11.12 4.07 3.82
C GLU A 10 10.39 2.99 3.00
N LEU A 11 11.11 2.40 2.05
CA LEU A 11 10.67 1.25 1.28
C LEU A 11 11.80 0.23 1.22
N ALA A 12 11.47 -1.04 1.45
CA ALA A 12 12.37 -2.16 1.28
C ALA A 12 11.66 -3.24 0.47
N ALA A 13 12.42 -3.99 -0.34
CA ALA A 13 11.90 -5.08 -1.14
C ALA A 13 12.97 -6.15 -1.33
N THR A 14 12.56 -7.42 -1.36
CA THR A 14 13.42 -8.55 -1.72
C THR A 14 13.91 -8.43 -3.17
N ASN A 15 13.02 -8.04 -4.09
CA ASN A 15 13.39 -7.61 -5.43
C ASN A 15 13.48 -6.08 -5.50
N ARG A 16 14.69 -5.53 -5.42
CA ARG A 16 14.93 -4.09 -5.40
C ARG A 16 14.37 -3.34 -6.63
N SER A 17 14.30 -3.99 -7.80
CA SER A 17 13.90 -3.29 -9.04
C SER A 17 12.49 -2.71 -8.98
N VAL A 18 11.61 -3.31 -8.18
CA VAL A 18 10.20 -2.93 -8.12
C VAL A 18 9.93 -1.66 -7.30
N ILE A 19 10.92 -1.19 -6.53
CA ILE A 19 10.87 0.05 -5.74
C ILE A 19 11.87 1.12 -6.24
N MET A 20 12.62 0.83 -7.30
CA MET A 20 13.46 1.82 -8.00
C MET A 20 12.60 2.75 -8.86
N GLU A 21 13.20 3.81 -9.43
CA GLU A 21 12.48 4.70 -10.34
C GLU A 21 11.86 3.92 -11.51
N GLY A 22 10.57 4.13 -11.78
CA GLY A 22 9.78 3.34 -12.73
C GLY A 22 9.28 1.99 -12.21
N GLY A 23 9.63 1.60 -10.98
CA GLY A 23 9.18 0.38 -10.34
C GLY A 23 7.71 0.43 -9.93
N SER A 24 6.99 -0.67 -10.14
CA SER A 24 5.54 -0.77 -9.92
C SER A 24 5.08 -0.64 -8.47
N TYR A 25 5.98 -0.82 -7.50
CA TYR A 25 5.68 -0.71 -6.08
C TYR A 25 6.37 0.49 -5.42
N ARG A 26 6.92 1.42 -6.22
CA ARG A 26 7.42 2.70 -5.73
C ARG A 26 6.25 3.66 -5.49
N CYS A 27 5.41 3.31 -4.53
CA CYS A 27 4.20 4.03 -4.16
C CYS A 27 4.43 4.87 -2.90
N PHE A 28 4.18 6.17 -2.99
CA PHE A 28 4.29 7.10 -1.87
C PHE A 28 2.91 7.29 -1.25
N MET A 29 2.62 6.53 -0.20
CA MET A 29 1.36 6.58 0.52
C MET A 29 1.14 7.97 1.10
N ILE A 30 -0.09 8.47 0.93
CA ILE A 30 -0.55 9.75 1.47
C ILE A 30 -1.73 9.61 2.43
N GLY A 31 -2.35 8.44 2.49
CA GLY A 31 -3.40 8.20 3.47
C GLY A 31 -4.02 6.82 3.36
N LEU A 32 -4.71 6.47 4.44
CA LEU A 32 -5.47 5.24 4.59
C LEU A 32 -6.89 5.60 4.99
N ARG A 33 -7.87 4.92 4.41
CA ARG A 33 -9.29 5.09 4.75
C ARG A 33 -9.97 3.74 4.90
N THR A 34 -10.74 3.58 5.95
CA THR A 34 -11.58 2.38 6.13
C THR A 34 -12.92 2.61 5.46
N LEU A 35 -13.32 1.72 4.55
CA LEU A 35 -14.62 1.77 3.88
C LEU A 35 -15.72 1.16 4.75
N ARG A 36 -16.98 1.46 4.45
CA ARG A 36 -18.14 0.98 5.24
C ARG A 36 -18.22 -0.54 5.37
N ASN A 37 -17.73 -1.28 4.38
CA ASN A 37 -17.69 -2.75 4.38
C ASN A 37 -16.49 -3.32 5.16
N GLY A 38 -15.60 -2.47 5.66
CA GLY A 38 -14.36 -2.81 6.36
C GLY A 38 -13.14 -2.97 5.46
N ASN A 39 -13.29 -2.79 4.14
CA ASN A 39 -12.16 -2.76 3.22
C ASN A 39 -11.28 -1.54 3.47
N LEU A 40 -10.02 -1.63 3.06
CA LEU A 40 -9.04 -0.57 3.19
C LEU A 40 -8.83 0.11 1.84
N ASP A 41 -8.95 1.42 1.79
CA ASP A 41 -8.53 2.21 0.63
C ASP A 41 -7.18 2.86 0.94
N VAL A 42 -6.16 2.47 0.17
CA VAL A 42 -4.80 2.98 0.27
C VAL A 42 -4.61 4.03 -0.81
N ILE A 43 -4.33 5.26 -0.40
CA ILE A 43 -4.19 6.41 -1.30
C ILE A 43 -2.71 6.75 -1.40
N TYR A 44 -2.18 6.89 -2.61
CA TYR A 44 -0.75 7.07 -2.84
C TYR A 44 -0.46 7.91 -4.09
N PHE A 45 0.77 8.40 -4.19
CA PHE A 45 1.34 8.93 -5.42
C PHE A 45 2.26 7.89 -6.07
N GLN A 46 2.23 7.81 -7.39
CA GLN A 46 3.21 7.07 -8.19
C GLN A 46 3.61 7.89 -9.43
N ARG A 47 4.72 7.52 -10.08
CA ARG A 47 5.02 8.02 -11.43
C ARG A 47 4.37 7.09 -12.45
N ASN A 48 3.60 7.65 -13.38
CA ASN A 48 3.04 6.90 -14.49
C ASN A 48 4.10 6.65 -15.58
N GLU A 49 3.71 5.99 -16.68
CA GLU A 49 4.60 5.65 -17.81
C GLU A 49 5.20 6.89 -18.50
N ASP A 50 4.52 8.04 -18.42
CA ASP A 50 5.01 9.33 -18.94
C ASP A 50 5.95 10.07 -17.96
N GLY A 51 6.22 9.49 -16.79
CA GLY A 51 7.03 10.09 -15.72
C GLY A 51 6.29 11.12 -14.86
N ASN A 52 5.00 11.35 -15.09
CA ASN A 52 4.18 12.29 -14.33
C ASN A 52 3.80 11.71 -12.97
N CYS A 53 3.83 12.55 -11.93
CA CYS A 53 3.34 12.17 -10.61
C CYS A 53 1.81 12.20 -10.59
N VAL A 54 1.19 11.05 -10.37
CA VAL A 54 -0.27 10.87 -10.36
C VAL A 54 -0.73 10.36 -9.00
N LYS A 55 -1.88 10.85 -8.55
CA LYS A 55 -2.55 10.37 -7.34
C LYS A 55 -3.45 9.20 -7.72
N GLU A 56 -3.27 8.08 -7.06
CA GLU A 56 -4.07 6.87 -7.25
C GLU A 56 -4.58 6.33 -5.91
N SER A 57 -5.50 5.37 -5.98
CA SER A 57 -5.88 4.57 -4.83
C SER A 57 -6.10 3.12 -5.21
N VAL A 58 -5.86 2.22 -4.25
CA VAL A 58 -6.16 0.80 -4.38
C VAL A 58 -6.99 0.36 -3.18
N THR A 59 -8.07 -0.37 -3.46
CA THR A 59 -8.92 -0.94 -2.42
C THR A 59 -8.51 -2.37 -2.11
N GLY A 60 -8.05 -2.60 -0.88
CA GLY A 60 -7.83 -3.91 -0.28
C GLY A 60 -9.11 -4.47 0.34
N GLU A 61 -9.47 -5.67 -0.07
CA GLU A 61 -10.53 -6.46 0.55
C GLU A 61 -10.08 -6.95 1.92
N LYS A 62 -10.93 -6.76 2.93
CA LYS A 62 -10.67 -7.30 4.26
C LYS A 62 -10.64 -8.83 4.21
N THR A 63 -9.84 -9.42 5.06
CA THR A 63 -9.86 -10.87 5.30
C THR A 63 -10.47 -11.17 6.67
N ASP A 64 -10.61 -12.46 7.00
CA ASP A 64 -11.00 -12.90 8.35
C ASP A 64 -9.88 -12.65 9.39
N THR A 65 -8.67 -12.31 8.95
CA THR A 65 -7.54 -11.99 9.82
C THR A 65 -7.44 -10.46 9.99
N PRO A 66 -7.56 -9.92 11.21
CA PRO A 66 -7.42 -8.49 11.45
C PRO A 66 -6.07 -7.95 10.98
N GLY A 67 -6.09 -6.80 10.30
CA GLY A 67 -4.87 -6.16 9.78
C GLY A 67 -4.31 -6.81 8.52
N VAL A 68 -4.98 -7.81 7.93
CA VAL A 68 -4.60 -8.44 6.67
C VAL A 68 -5.65 -8.15 5.59
N TYR A 69 -5.17 -7.65 4.45
CA TYR A 69 -5.98 -7.26 3.30
C TYR A 69 -5.44 -7.88 2.02
N THR A 70 -6.32 -8.13 1.05
CA THR A 70 -5.93 -8.61 -0.28
C THR A 70 -6.39 -7.67 -1.38
N PHE A 71 -5.58 -7.43 -2.41
CA PHE A 71 -5.97 -6.61 -3.56
C PHE A 71 -5.34 -7.15 -4.84
N GLN A 72 -5.99 -6.81 -5.96
CA GLN A 72 -5.55 -7.15 -7.30
C GLN A 72 -4.76 -5.99 -7.89
N TYR A 73 -3.45 -6.15 -7.96
CA TYR A 73 -2.53 -5.17 -8.53
C TYR A 73 -1.29 -5.89 -9.06
N LYS A 74 -1.14 -5.96 -10.38
CA LYS A 74 -0.07 -6.74 -11.04
C LYS A 74 0.02 -8.18 -10.48
N GLY A 75 -1.14 -8.79 -10.21
CA GLY A 75 -1.26 -10.07 -9.53
C GLY A 75 -2.00 -9.97 -8.20
N LYS A 76 -2.10 -11.10 -7.49
CA LYS A 76 -2.71 -11.16 -6.16
C LYS A 76 -1.67 -10.76 -5.12
N ASN A 77 -2.02 -9.79 -4.29
CA ASN A 77 -1.15 -9.33 -3.22
C ASN A 77 -1.84 -9.44 -1.88
N THR A 78 -1.02 -9.58 -0.84
CA THR A 78 -1.43 -9.50 0.56
C THR A 78 -0.71 -8.30 1.20
N LEU A 79 -1.45 -7.48 1.93
CA LEU A 79 -0.93 -6.42 2.79
C LEU A 79 -1.19 -6.81 4.23
N THR A 80 -0.15 -6.80 5.05
CA THR A 80 -0.22 -7.07 6.48
C THR A 80 0.29 -5.85 7.25
N PHE A 81 -0.51 -5.34 8.20
CA PHE A 81 -0.01 -4.38 9.19
C PHE A 81 0.83 -5.11 10.22
N VAL A 82 2.16 -5.02 10.11
CA VAL A 82 3.12 -5.65 11.02
C VAL A 82 3.16 -4.92 12.36
N ALA A 83 3.11 -3.58 12.32
CA ALA A 83 3.02 -2.75 13.50
C ALA A 83 2.26 -1.45 13.17
N ALA A 84 1.50 -0.94 14.13
CA ALA A 84 0.80 0.33 14.00
C ALA A 84 0.84 1.08 15.34
N GLY A 85 1.46 2.25 15.33
CA GLY A 85 1.44 3.23 16.41
C GLY A 85 0.55 4.43 16.08
N SER A 86 0.59 5.45 16.93
CA SER A 86 -0.09 6.72 16.67
C SER A 86 0.56 7.54 15.56
N ASP A 87 1.85 7.32 15.31
CA ASP A 87 2.72 8.13 14.46
C ASP A 87 3.49 7.31 13.41
N PHE A 88 3.36 5.98 13.43
CA PHE A 88 3.99 5.10 12.45
C PHE A 88 3.12 3.90 12.08
N VAL A 89 3.34 3.38 10.88
CA VAL A 89 2.87 2.06 10.45
C VAL A 89 4.02 1.33 9.76
N ILE A 90 4.16 0.05 10.07
CA ILE A 90 5.02 -0.89 9.33
C ILE A 90 4.09 -1.85 8.62
N MET A 91 4.21 -1.91 7.31
CA MET A 91 3.40 -2.74 6.44
C MET A 91 4.30 -3.69 5.66
N ASP A 92 3.90 -4.95 5.62
CA ASP A 92 4.50 -5.95 4.75
C ASP A 92 3.58 -6.20 3.56
N PHE A 93 4.17 -6.29 2.38
CA PHE A 93 3.46 -6.39 1.11
C PHE A 93 4.05 -7.52 0.29
N GLU A 94 3.24 -8.56 0.10
CA GLU A 94 3.63 -9.78 -0.58
C GLU A 94 2.86 -9.90 -1.89
N ASN A 95 3.57 -9.82 -3.02
CA ASN A 95 3.03 -10.20 -4.32
C ASN A 95 3.21 -11.72 -4.49
N ASN A 96 2.10 -12.45 -4.57
CA ASN A 96 2.07 -13.92 -4.62
C ASN A 96 2.03 -14.47 -6.05
N SER A 97 2.52 -13.70 -7.03
CA SER A 97 2.43 -14.04 -8.46
C SER A 97 3.76 -14.51 -9.03
#